data_AF-A0A924B2K2-F1
#
_entry.id   AF-A0A924B2K2-F1
#
_cell.length_a   1.000
_cell.length_b   1.000
_cell.length_c   1.000
_cell.angle_alpha   90.00
_cell.angle_beta   90.00
_cell.angle_gamma   90.00
#
_symmetry.space_group_name_H-M   'P 1'
#
loop_
_entity.id
_entity.type
_entity.pdbx_description
1 polymer ?
#
loop_
_entity_poly.entity_id
_entity_poly.type
_entity_poly.pdbx_seq_one_letter_code
_entity_poly.pdbx_strand_id
1 'polypeptide(L)'
;MAAAAATPRGPRPARRAARALGRSLRALWFVARVVLVVAAVGVAIAWHRYGYAPVAVQTGSMAPTYPVHTLLFVHDAPAGDVRVGDVITFDPPGRVPRTTHRVVRRTLHAGQWYFETKGDANPVADDWRQANTPSALAKQPYLRGIAYSNGTAVRTEGHLPYAGWFAELGGMPKLRHALIAFPFIIIALQLLQWIWSAGGSGTNGPRRSDDDDDGDVATPHGKPERAAA
;
A
#
# COMPACT_ATOMS: atom_id res chain seq x y z
N MET A 1 -54.81 30.10 -40.15
CA MET A 1 -53.83 29.00 -40.06
C MET A 1 -53.17 29.07 -38.69
N ALA A 2 -53.58 28.24 -37.74
CA ALA A 2 -53.05 28.25 -36.38
C ALA A 2 -51.98 27.15 -36.23
N ALA A 3 -50.77 27.54 -35.82
CA ALA A 3 -49.66 26.63 -35.57
C ALA A 3 -49.92 25.83 -34.27
N ALA A 4 -50.02 24.51 -34.39
CA ALA A 4 -50.13 23.61 -33.26
C ALA A 4 -48.80 23.57 -32.49
N ALA A 5 -48.78 24.12 -31.28
CA ALA A 5 -47.63 24.05 -30.38
C ALA A 5 -47.38 22.59 -29.96
N ALA A 6 -46.22 22.04 -30.36
CA ALA A 6 -45.79 20.72 -29.94
C ALA A 6 -45.44 20.71 -28.44
N THR A 7 -46.16 19.91 -27.65
CA THR A 7 -45.86 19.69 -26.24
C THR A 7 -44.52 18.92 -26.09
N PRO A 8 -43.63 19.32 -25.17
CA PRO A 8 -42.36 18.64 -24.99
C PRO A 8 -42.60 17.25 -24.37
N ARG A 9 -42.25 16.19 -25.12
CA ARG A 9 -42.33 14.81 -24.62
C ARG A 9 -41.25 14.59 -23.54
N GLY A 10 -41.69 14.41 -22.30
CA GLY A 10 -40.82 14.04 -21.19
C GLY A 10 -40.03 12.74 -21.44
N PRO A 11 -38.86 12.54 -20.81
CA PRO A 11 -38.02 11.38 -21.05
C PRO A 11 -38.75 10.06 -20.73
N ARG A 12 -38.81 9.16 -21.73
CA ARG A 12 -39.46 7.84 -21.65
C ARG A 12 -39.04 7.06 -20.38
N PRO A 13 -39.97 6.37 -19.68
CA PRO A 13 -39.71 5.71 -18.39
C PRO A 13 -38.54 4.72 -18.41
N ALA A 14 -38.32 4.03 -19.54
CA ALA A 14 -37.16 3.15 -19.76
C ALA A 14 -35.80 3.87 -19.60
N ARG A 15 -35.71 5.15 -20.00
CA ARG A 15 -34.49 5.97 -19.81
C ARG A 15 -34.28 6.40 -18.36
N ARG A 16 -35.34 6.50 -17.55
CA ARG A 16 -35.23 6.79 -16.10
C ARG A 16 -34.78 5.55 -15.33
N ALA A 17 -35.33 4.38 -15.64
CA ALA A 17 -34.95 3.10 -15.03
C ALA A 17 -33.49 2.71 -15.35
N ALA A 18 -33.06 2.84 -16.61
CA ALA A 18 -31.66 2.57 -17.01
C ALA A 18 -30.65 3.49 -16.30
N ARG A 19 -31.02 4.76 -16.07
CA ARG A 19 -30.19 5.72 -15.31
C ARG A 19 -30.12 5.39 -13.82
N ALA A 20 -31.20 4.88 -13.23
CA ALA A 20 -31.22 4.45 -11.83
C ALA A 20 -30.39 3.17 -11.62
N LEU A 21 -30.55 2.16 -12.50
CA LEU A 21 -29.77 0.93 -12.46
C LEU A 21 -28.26 1.18 -12.63
N GLY A 22 -27.89 2.09 -13.55
CA GLY A 22 -26.51 2.51 -13.73
C GLY A 22 -25.91 3.23 -12.51
N ARG A 23 -26.72 3.94 -11.71
CA ARG A 23 -26.25 4.53 -10.44
C ARG A 23 -26.02 3.48 -9.36
N SER A 24 -26.92 2.50 -9.25
CA SER A 24 -26.80 1.42 -8.26
C SER A 24 -25.61 0.51 -8.53
N LEU A 25 -25.34 0.18 -9.80
CA LEU A 25 -24.15 -0.60 -10.18
C LEU A 25 -22.85 0.17 -9.90
N ARG A 26 -22.81 1.49 -10.15
CA ARG A 26 -21.64 2.32 -9.81
C ARG A 26 -21.39 2.38 -8.30
N ALA A 27 -22.45 2.50 -7.49
CA ALA A 27 -22.34 2.50 -6.03
C ALA A 27 -21.86 1.15 -5.50
N LEU A 28 -22.38 0.03 -6.03
CA LEU A 28 -21.92 -1.31 -5.65
C LEU A 28 -20.43 -1.53 -5.97
N TRP A 29 -20.00 -1.13 -7.17
CA TRP A 29 -18.59 -1.19 -7.56
C TRP A 29 -17.69 -0.31 -6.70
N PHE A 30 -18.17 0.85 -6.25
CA PHE A 30 -17.45 1.70 -5.32
C PHE A 30 -17.26 1.02 -3.97
N VAL A 31 -18.34 0.48 -3.38
CA VAL A 31 -18.28 -0.24 -2.10
C VAL A 31 -17.35 -1.45 -2.18
N ALA A 32 -17.45 -2.26 -3.24
CA ALA A 32 -16.59 -3.42 -3.43
C ALA A 32 -15.10 -3.05 -3.46
N ARG A 33 -14.74 -1.93 -4.10
CA ARG A 33 -13.34 -1.45 -4.14
C ARG A 33 -12.87 -0.88 -2.81
N VAL A 34 -13.73 -0.15 -2.08
CA VAL A 34 -13.40 0.33 -0.73
C VAL A 34 -13.12 -0.86 0.18
N VAL A 35 -13.96 -1.89 0.15
CA VAL A 35 -13.74 -3.14 0.90
C VAL A 35 -12.42 -3.79 0.51
N LEU A 36 -12.10 -3.86 -0.79
CA LEU A 36 -10.83 -4.42 -1.26
C LEU A 36 -9.62 -3.63 -0.73
N VAL A 37 -9.65 -2.30 -0.75
CA VAL A 37 -8.57 -1.45 -0.24
C VAL A 37 -8.42 -1.61 1.27
N VAL A 38 -9.52 -1.60 2.02
CA VAL A 38 -9.50 -1.82 3.48
C VAL A 38 -8.93 -3.20 3.81
N ALA A 39 -9.33 -4.24 3.08
CA ALA A 39 -8.80 -5.59 3.25
C ALA A 39 -7.29 -5.63 2.95
N ALA A 40 -6.83 -5.02 1.85
CA ALA A 40 -5.41 -4.97 1.50
C ALA A 40 -4.58 -4.23 2.56
N VAL A 41 -5.08 -3.10 3.07
CA VAL A 41 -4.44 -2.35 4.17
C VAL A 41 -4.41 -3.19 5.44
N GLY A 42 -5.51 -3.88 5.78
CA GLY A 42 -5.57 -4.79 6.93
C GLY A 42 -4.54 -5.91 6.85
N VAL A 43 -4.39 -6.55 5.68
CA VAL A 43 -3.36 -7.57 5.43
C VAL A 43 -1.95 -7.00 5.57
N ALA A 44 -1.69 -5.81 5.02
CA ALA A 44 -0.38 -5.16 5.12
C ALA A 44 0.00 -4.82 6.57
N ILE A 45 -0.95 -4.29 7.35
CA ILE A 45 -0.75 -4.01 8.78
C ILE A 45 -0.50 -5.31 9.54
N ALA A 46 -1.31 -6.35 9.28
CA ALA A 46 -1.14 -7.65 9.92
C ALA A 46 0.25 -8.23 9.63
N TRP A 47 0.68 -8.26 8.37
CA TRP A 47 2.01 -8.73 7.97
C TRP A 47 3.13 -8.01 8.72
N HIS A 48 3.06 -6.67 8.81
CA HIS A 48 4.07 -5.90 9.54
C HIS A 48 4.06 -6.21 11.04
N ARG A 49 2.90 -6.56 11.60
CA ARG A 49 2.76 -6.91 13.01
C ARG A 49 3.32 -8.30 13.34
N TYR A 50 3.33 -9.21 12.37
CA TYR A 50 3.87 -10.57 12.52
C TYR A 50 5.42 -10.65 12.47
N GLY A 51 6.13 -9.53 12.34
CA GLY A 51 7.59 -9.50 12.54
C GLY A 51 8.44 -10.13 11.43
N TYR A 52 7.83 -10.59 10.32
CA TYR A 52 8.56 -11.13 9.19
C TYR A 52 9.21 -10.03 8.36
N ALA A 53 10.53 -10.13 8.16
CA ALA A 53 11.28 -9.25 7.29
C ALA A 53 11.78 -10.01 6.04
N PRO A 54 11.64 -9.43 4.84
CA PRO A 54 12.29 -9.96 3.66
C PRO A 54 13.79 -9.62 3.65
N VAL A 55 14.65 -10.62 3.42
CA VAL A 55 16.10 -10.45 3.22
C VAL A 55 16.49 -11.11 1.89
N ALA A 56 17.15 -10.37 0.99
CA ALA A 56 17.62 -10.94 -0.27
C ALA A 56 19.04 -11.52 -0.15
N VAL A 57 19.25 -12.70 -0.72
CA VAL A 57 20.57 -13.31 -0.87
C VAL A 57 21.33 -12.62 -1.99
N GLN A 58 22.38 -11.90 -1.64
CA GLN A 58 23.18 -11.09 -2.57
C GLN A 58 24.41 -11.81 -3.13
N THR A 59 24.91 -12.82 -2.43
CA THR A 59 26.14 -13.54 -2.80
C THR A 59 25.86 -15.03 -2.97
N GLY A 60 26.79 -15.74 -3.60
CA GLY A 60 26.69 -17.19 -3.79
C GLY A 60 27.02 -18.03 -2.56
N SER A 61 27.24 -17.44 -1.38
CA SER A 61 27.71 -18.20 -0.20
C SER A 61 26.70 -19.21 0.31
N MET A 62 25.41 -19.00 0.04
CA MET A 62 24.33 -19.91 0.43
C MET A 62 23.90 -20.88 -0.70
N ALA A 63 24.57 -20.87 -1.83
CA ALA A 63 24.31 -21.84 -2.90
C ALA A 63 24.76 -23.26 -2.48
N PRO A 64 24.10 -24.34 -2.97
CA PRO A 64 22.94 -24.35 -3.85
C PRO A 64 21.60 -24.16 -3.12
N THR A 65 21.56 -24.22 -1.79
CA THR A 65 20.32 -24.17 -1.01
C THR A 65 19.53 -22.90 -1.28
N TYR A 66 20.21 -21.75 -1.24
CA TYR A 66 19.65 -20.45 -1.60
C TYR A 66 20.49 -19.83 -2.72
N PRO A 67 20.06 -19.98 -3.98
CA PRO A 67 20.67 -19.29 -5.10
C PRO A 67 20.68 -17.77 -4.91
N VAL A 68 21.59 -17.09 -5.62
CA VAL A 68 21.60 -15.61 -5.67
C VAL A 68 20.22 -15.10 -6.10
N HIS A 69 19.78 -14.00 -5.50
CA HIS A 69 18.42 -13.46 -5.62
C HIS A 69 17.33 -14.34 -5.00
N THR A 70 17.64 -15.21 -4.05
CA THR A 70 16.59 -15.81 -3.20
C THR A 70 16.08 -14.77 -2.21
N LEU A 71 14.76 -14.69 -2.04
CA LEU A 71 14.11 -13.92 -1.00
C LEU A 71 13.91 -14.80 0.23
N LEU A 72 14.52 -14.45 1.35
CA LEU A 72 14.36 -15.12 2.63
C LEU A 72 13.32 -14.38 3.47
N PHE A 73 12.41 -15.12 4.07
CA PHE A 73 11.54 -14.63 5.12
C PHE A 73 12.18 -14.94 6.46
N VAL A 74 12.61 -13.89 7.14
CA VAL A 74 13.29 -14.02 8.43
C VAL A 74 12.40 -13.50 9.56
N HIS A 75 12.54 -14.11 10.73
CA HIS A 75 11.81 -13.77 11.93
C HIS A 75 12.75 -13.79 13.14
N ASP A 76 12.45 -12.97 14.13
CA ASP A 76 13.16 -12.98 15.40
C ASP A 76 12.85 -14.26 16.18
N ALA A 77 13.86 -15.08 16.44
CA ALA A 77 13.76 -16.30 17.24
C ALA A 77 14.60 -16.17 18.51
N PRO A 78 14.13 -16.64 19.67
CA PRO A 78 14.97 -16.74 20.86
C PRO A 78 16.24 -17.52 20.54
N ALA A 79 17.42 -17.04 20.97
CA ALA A 79 18.67 -17.72 20.66
C ALA A 79 18.69 -19.19 21.11
N GLY A 80 18.04 -19.54 22.23
CA GLY A 80 17.93 -20.93 22.68
C GLY A 80 17.17 -21.87 21.74
N ASP A 81 16.28 -21.32 20.91
CA ASP A 81 15.48 -22.07 19.93
C ASP A 81 16.23 -22.31 18.62
N VAL A 82 17.35 -21.62 18.40
CA VAL A 82 18.20 -21.81 17.22
C VAL A 82 18.97 -23.13 17.35
N ARG A 83 18.90 -23.93 16.29
CA ARG A 83 19.48 -25.27 16.21
C ARG A 83 20.56 -25.33 15.14
N VAL A 84 21.41 -26.35 15.26
CA VAL A 84 22.34 -26.70 14.18
C VAL A 84 21.53 -27.05 12.93
N GLY A 85 21.91 -26.46 11.80
CA GLY A 85 21.17 -26.56 10.53
C GLY A 85 20.30 -25.35 10.24
N ASP A 86 19.94 -24.53 11.23
CA ASP A 86 19.17 -23.30 11.00
C ASP A 86 20.01 -22.29 10.22
N VAL A 87 19.34 -21.48 9.38
CA VAL A 87 19.98 -20.37 8.68
C VAL A 87 19.62 -19.08 9.39
N ILE A 88 20.64 -18.32 9.78
CA ILE A 88 20.50 -17.07 10.52
C ILE A 88 21.14 -15.92 9.77
N THR A 89 20.53 -14.75 9.89
CA THR A 89 21.05 -13.47 9.42
C THR A 89 21.58 -12.67 10.61
N PHE A 90 22.79 -12.14 10.50
CA PHE A 90 23.46 -11.45 11.60
C PHE A 90 24.40 -10.36 11.08
N ASP A 91 24.75 -9.42 11.96
CA ASP A 91 25.77 -8.42 11.71
C ASP A 91 27.10 -8.93 12.30
N PRO A 92 28.06 -9.37 11.47
CA PRO A 92 29.31 -9.91 11.97
C PRO A 92 30.15 -8.81 12.66
N PRO A 93 31.06 -9.19 13.58
CA PRO A 93 31.94 -8.22 14.22
C PRO A 93 32.84 -7.50 13.20
N GLY A 94 33.13 -6.22 13.45
CA GLY A 94 33.98 -5.39 12.59
C GLY A 94 33.18 -4.60 11.54
N ARG A 95 33.80 -4.31 10.39
CA ARG A 95 33.15 -3.62 9.25
C ARG A 95 32.71 -4.60 8.16
N VAL A 96 32.21 -5.76 8.56
CA VAL A 96 31.71 -6.77 7.63
C VAL A 96 30.22 -6.53 7.40
N PRO A 97 29.72 -6.57 6.15
CA PRO A 97 28.31 -6.47 5.86
C PRO A 97 27.49 -7.54 6.58
N ARG A 98 26.21 -7.23 6.83
CA ARG A 98 25.21 -8.19 7.30
C ARG A 98 25.29 -9.48 6.47
N THR A 99 25.42 -10.61 7.14
CA THR A 99 25.68 -11.91 6.53
C THR A 99 24.59 -12.91 6.90
N THR A 100 24.27 -13.82 5.99
CA THR A 100 23.29 -14.89 6.23
C THR A 100 23.94 -16.23 5.98
N HIS A 101 24.12 -17.05 7.02
CA HIS A 101 24.82 -18.34 6.94
C HIS A 101 24.14 -19.40 7.83
N ARG A 102 24.48 -20.67 7.59
CA ARG A 102 23.94 -21.81 8.34
C ARG A 102 24.71 -22.03 9.64
N VAL A 103 23.99 -22.26 10.72
CA VAL A 103 24.56 -22.68 12.01
C VAL A 103 25.09 -24.09 11.88
N VAL A 104 26.41 -24.25 12.04
CA VAL A 104 27.08 -25.56 12.01
C VAL A 104 27.40 -26.07 13.42
N ARG A 105 27.49 -25.17 14.40
CA ARG A 105 27.67 -25.51 15.81
C ARG A 105 27.05 -24.47 16.72
N ARG A 106 26.53 -24.92 17.87
CA ARG A 106 26.06 -24.06 18.95
C ARG A 106 26.71 -24.43 20.28
N THR A 107 27.10 -23.44 21.06
CA THR A 107 27.73 -23.61 22.38
C THR A 107 27.06 -22.66 23.38
N LEU A 108 26.67 -23.16 24.55
CA LEU A 108 26.18 -22.33 25.66
C LEU A 108 27.34 -22.11 26.63
N HIS A 109 27.68 -20.86 26.91
CA HIS A 109 28.73 -20.53 27.87
C HIS A 109 28.37 -19.28 28.66
N ALA A 110 28.47 -19.36 29.99
CA ALA A 110 28.11 -18.27 30.91
C ALA A 110 26.70 -17.67 30.64
N GLY A 111 25.74 -18.51 30.27
CA GLY A 111 24.37 -18.10 29.94
C GLY A 111 24.17 -17.51 28.54
N GLN A 112 25.22 -17.46 27.71
CA GLN A 112 25.17 -16.89 26.36
C GLN A 112 25.33 -17.98 25.29
N TRP A 113 24.54 -17.89 24.22
CA TRP A 113 24.65 -18.79 23.08
C TRP A 113 25.67 -18.27 22.08
N TYR A 114 26.54 -19.16 21.61
CA TYR A 114 27.53 -18.91 20.57
C TYR A 114 27.21 -19.78 19.36
N PHE A 115 27.05 -19.16 18.19
CA PHE A 115 26.80 -19.89 16.94
C PHE A 115 27.98 -19.77 16.00
N GLU A 116 28.61 -20.90 15.69
CA GLU A 116 29.51 -21.01 14.55
C GLU A 116 28.66 -21.19 13.30
N THR A 117 28.95 -20.36 12.30
CA THR A 117 28.20 -20.31 11.05
C THR A 117 29.09 -20.62 9.86
N LYS A 118 28.47 -21.02 8.77
CA LYS A 118 29.14 -21.35 7.52
C LYS A 118 28.19 -21.10 6.36
N GLY A 119 28.67 -20.44 5.31
CA GLY A 119 27.96 -20.42 4.03
C GLY A 119 27.94 -21.82 3.41
N ASP A 120 26.79 -22.27 2.91
CA ASP A 120 26.63 -23.59 2.31
C ASP A 120 27.65 -23.89 1.19
N ALA A 121 28.02 -22.88 0.41
CA ALA A 121 29.03 -22.98 -0.65
C ALA A 121 30.47 -22.82 -0.14
N ASN A 122 30.67 -22.35 1.09
CA ASN A 122 32.01 -22.09 1.60
C ASN A 122 32.70 -23.42 1.95
N PRO A 123 34.03 -23.55 1.78
CA PRO A 123 34.74 -24.77 2.15
C PRO A 123 34.94 -24.88 3.67
N VAL A 124 35.13 -23.75 4.34
CA VAL A 124 35.45 -23.64 5.77
C VAL A 124 34.36 -22.88 6.52
N ALA A 125 34.23 -23.15 7.82
CA ALA A 125 33.36 -22.39 8.71
C ALA A 125 33.91 -20.97 8.91
N ASP A 126 33.01 -20.03 9.21
CA ASP A 126 33.38 -18.65 9.41
C ASP A 126 34.13 -18.47 10.73
N ASP A 127 35.19 -17.65 10.71
CA ASP A 127 35.96 -17.30 11.92
C ASP A 127 35.53 -15.94 12.46
N TRP A 128 34.31 -15.88 13.01
CA TRP A 128 33.80 -14.67 13.66
C TRP A 128 34.39 -14.52 15.07
N ARG A 129 35.61 -13.99 15.15
CA ARG A 129 36.18 -13.54 16.44
C ARG A 129 35.61 -12.17 16.77
N GLN A 130 34.92 -12.04 17.90
CA GLN A 130 34.30 -10.77 18.23
C GLN A 130 35.39 -9.77 18.65
N ALA A 131 35.31 -8.56 18.10
CA ALA A 131 36.20 -7.46 18.46
C ALA A 131 36.13 -7.08 19.96
N ASN A 132 35.04 -7.48 20.65
CA ASN A 132 34.76 -7.14 22.05
C ASN A 132 34.70 -8.36 22.99
N THR A 133 35.04 -9.57 22.53
CA THR A 133 35.18 -10.71 23.45
C THR A 133 36.42 -10.48 24.31
N PRO A 134 36.34 -10.58 25.66
CA PRO A 134 37.53 -10.53 26.51
C PRO A 134 38.62 -11.45 25.96
N SER A 135 39.84 -10.94 25.83
CA SER A 135 40.94 -11.64 25.13
C SER A 135 41.22 -13.05 25.67
N ALA A 136 40.85 -13.33 26.92
CA ALA A 136 40.90 -14.66 27.52
C ALA A 136 39.86 -15.65 26.96
N LEU A 137 38.64 -15.19 26.65
CA LEU A 137 37.57 -16.00 26.03
C LEU A 137 37.83 -16.20 24.54
N ALA A 138 38.35 -15.17 23.84
CA ALA A 138 38.73 -15.27 22.42
C ALA A 138 39.87 -16.28 22.15
N LYS A 139 40.65 -16.63 23.20
CA LYS A 139 41.68 -17.68 23.16
C LYS A 139 41.14 -19.08 23.44
N GLN A 140 39.88 -19.22 23.87
CA GLN A 140 39.30 -20.54 24.15
C GLN A 140 38.89 -21.21 22.83
N PRO A 141 39.48 -22.36 22.48
CA PRO A 141 39.28 -22.99 21.16
C PRO A 141 37.83 -23.46 20.93
N TYR A 142 37.01 -23.53 21.98
CA TYR A 142 35.62 -23.99 21.95
C TYR A 142 34.58 -22.86 21.88
N LEU A 143 34.97 -21.59 22.05
CA LEU A 143 34.07 -20.43 21.95
C LEU A 143 34.35 -19.68 20.65
N ARG A 144 33.87 -20.23 19.54
CA ARG A 144 33.87 -19.57 18.23
C ARG A 144 32.47 -19.14 17.86
N GLY A 145 32.37 -18.09 17.05
CA GLY A 145 31.11 -17.64 16.48
C GLY A 145 30.46 -16.46 17.20
N ILE A 146 29.20 -16.21 16.86
CA ILE A 146 28.48 -15.00 17.23
C ILE A 146 27.72 -15.23 18.53
N ALA A 147 27.98 -14.37 19.52
CA ALA A 147 27.33 -14.43 20.82
C ALA A 147 25.96 -13.75 20.81
N TYR A 148 25.01 -14.40 21.47
CA TYR A 148 23.69 -13.90 21.77
C TYR A 148 23.52 -13.98 23.29
N SER A 149 23.57 -12.81 23.95
CA SER A 149 23.57 -12.74 25.41
C SER A 149 22.22 -13.10 25.99
N ASN A 150 21.14 -12.50 25.47
CA ASN A 150 19.73 -12.78 25.77
C ASN A 150 18.85 -12.38 24.55
N GLY A 151 19.47 -12.27 23.38
CA GLY A 151 18.88 -11.63 22.21
C GLY A 151 18.10 -12.59 21.32
N THR A 152 17.39 -12.00 20.36
CA THR A 152 16.82 -12.74 19.25
C THR A 152 17.87 -12.93 18.17
N ALA A 153 17.92 -14.13 17.60
CA ALA A 153 18.61 -14.40 16.35
C ALA A 153 17.58 -14.30 15.23
N VAL A 154 17.96 -13.65 14.13
CA VAL A 154 17.09 -13.51 12.96
C VAL A 154 17.17 -14.81 12.16
N ARG A 155 16.20 -15.70 12.37
CA ARG A 155 16.16 -17.03 11.75
C ARG A 155 15.33 -17.01 10.48
N THR A 156 15.80 -17.71 9.46
CA THR A 156 15.05 -17.94 8.22
C THR A 156 13.95 -18.97 8.45
N GLU A 157 12.70 -18.62 8.16
CA GLU A 157 11.54 -19.53 8.29
C GLU A 157 10.96 -19.96 6.93
N GLY A 158 11.23 -19.18 5.88
CA GLY A 158 10.77 -19.50 4.53
C GLY A 158 11.65 -18.83 3.48
N HIS A 159 11.51 -19.27 2.23
CA HIS A 159 12.24 -18.67 1.12
C HIS A 159 11.48 -18.78 -0.20
N LEU A 160 11.75 -17.84 -1.10
CA LEU A 160 11.30 -17.83 -2.49
C LEU A 160 12.50 -17.62 -3.41
N PRO A 161 12.97 -18.67 -4.12
CA PRO A 161 14.06 -18.55 -5.08
C PRO A 161 13.76 -17.50 -6.15
N TYR A 162 14.78 -16.73 -6.55
CA TYR A 162 14.69 -15.70 -7.59
C TYR A 162 13.71 -14.55 -7.33
N ALA A 163 13.08 -14.50 -6.16
CA ALA A 163 12.19 -13.42 -5.74
C ALA A 163 12.93 -12.27 -5.01
N GLY A 164 14.26 -12.34 -4.90
CA GLY A 164 15.09 -11.36 -4.19
C GLY A 164 15.01 -9.95 -4.78
N TRP A 165 14.73 -9.83 -6.08
CA TRP A 165 14.43 -8.57 -6.76
C TRP A 165 13.22 -7.83 -6.13
N PHE A 166 12.29 -8.57 -5.51
CA PHE A 166 11.16 -7.98 -4.78
C PHE A 166 11.55 -7.36 -3.42
N ALA A 167 12.62 -7.84 -2.77
CA ALA A 167 13.15 -7.16 -1.59
C ALA A 167 13.72 -5.79 -1.95
N GLU A 168 14.40 -5.69 -3.10
CA GLU A 168 14.92 -4.43 -3.62
C GLU A 168 13.79 -3.45 -3.96
N LEU A 169 12.71 -3.95 -4.58
CA LEU A 169 11.49 -3.17 -4.84
C LEU A 169 10.85 -2.67 -3.53
N GLY A 170 10.77 -3.50 -2.49
CA GLY A 170 10.22 -3.13 -1.18
C GLY A 170 11.10 -2.17 -0.37
N GLY A 171 12.42 -2.20 -0.59
CA GLY A 171 13.41 -1.34 0.06
C GLY A 171 13.47 0.08 -0.50
N MET A 172 12.92 0.33 -1.69
CA MET A 172 12.80 1.68 -2.25
C MET A 172 11.65 2.44 -1.56
N PRO A 173 11.92 3.41 -0.67
CA PRO A 173 10.87 4.12 0.04
C PRO A 173 9.88 4.75 -0.95
N LYS A 174 10.35 5.29 -2.08
CA LYS A 174 9.48 5.86 -3.12
C LYS A 174 8.49 4.85 -3.72
N LEU A 175 8.94 3.62 -4.00
CA LEU A 175 8.08 2.59 -4.59
C LEU A 175 7.10 2.01 -3.57
N ARG A 176 7.54 1.81 -2.32
CA ARG A 176 6.66 1.40 -1.22
C ARG A 176 5.54 2.42 -1.00
N HIS A 177 5.88 3.71 -0.91
CA HIS A 177 4.86 4.76 -0.79
C HIS A 177 3.99 4.84 -2.05
N ALA A 178 4.53 4.61 -3.25
CA ALA A 178 3.73 4.58 -4.47
C ALA A 178 2.72 3.42 -4.47
N LEU A 179 3.11 2.21 -4.07
CA LEU A 179 2.20 1.05 -3.98
C LEU A 179 1.10 1.26 -2.91
N ILE A 180 1.44 1.90 -1.79
CA ILE A 180 0.47 2.26 -0.76
C ILE A 180 -0.43 3.41 -1.22
N ALA A 181 0.13 4.44 -1.87
CA ALA A 181 -0.60 5.63 -2.31
C ALA A 181 -1.47 5.37 -3.55
N PHE A 182 -1.09 4.43 -4.41
CA PHE A 182 -1.82 4.08 -5.64
C PHE A 182 -3.33 3.86 -5.43
N PRO A 183 -3.78 3.03 -4.46
CA PRO A 183 -5.22 2.92 -4.17
C PRO A 183 -5.85 4.23 -3.70
N PHE A 184 -5.15 5.06 -2.92
CA PHE A 184 -5.67 6.37 -2.48
C PHE A 184 -5.77 7.38 -3.62
N ILE A 185 -4.81 7.39 -4.55
CA ILE A 185 -4.83 8.24 -5.74
C ILE A 185 -6.03 7.86 -6.62
N ILE A 186 -6.29 6.57 -6.80
CA ILE A 186 -7.46 6.07 -7.52
C ILE A 186 -8.76 6.55 -6.85
N ILE A 187 -8.85 6.47 -5.51
CA ILE A 187 -10.02 6.95 -4.77
C ILE A 187 -10.17 8.48 -4.89
N ALA A 188 -9.08 9.24 -4.77
CA ALA A 188 -9.09 10.69 -4.86
C ALA A 188 -9.54 11.19 -6.25
N LEU A 189 -9.01 10.60 -7.32
CA LEU A 189 -9.43 10.90 -8.69
C LEU A 189 -10.93 10.60 -8.91
N GLN A 190 -11.45 9.56 -8.28
CA GLN A 190 -12.86 9.19 -8.38
C GLN A 190 -13.78 10.15 -7.62
N LEU A 191 -13.38 10.59 -6.42
CA LEU A 191 -14.12 11.62 -5.67
C LEU A 191 -14.17 12.93 -6.47
N LEU A 192 -13.06 13.29 -7.10
CA LEU A 192 -12.99 14.47 -7.97
C LEU A 192 -13.96 14.35 -9.16
N GLN A 193 -13.97 13.20 -9.84
CA GLN A 193 -14.92 12.92 -10.93
C GLN A 193 -16.38 12.94 -10.44
N TRP A 194 -16.66 12.40 -9.24
CA TRP A 194 -17.99 12.42 -8.66
C TRP A 194 -18.47 13.85 -8.39
N ILE A 195 -17.63 14.69 -7.76
CA ILE A 195 -17.91 16.11 -7.50
C ILE A 195 -18.18 16.85 -8.80
N TRP A 196 -17.34 16.68 -9.81
CA TRP A 196 -17.52 17.32 -11.12
C TRP A 196 -18.79 16.87 -11.83
N SER A 197 -19.13 15.58 -11.73
CA SER A 197 -20.37 15.06 -12.32
C SER A 197 -21.64 15.49 -11.55
N ALA A 198 -21.51 15.80 -10.26
CA ALA A 198 -22.60 16.25 -9.40
C ALA A 198 -22.84 17.77 -9.50
N GLY A 199 -21.81 18.56 -9.79
CA GLY A 199 -21.90 20.03 -9.92
C GLY A 199 -22.54 20.55 -11.21
N GLY A 200 -22.86 19.69 -12.19
CA GLY A 200 -23.35 20.11 -13.51
C GLY A 200 -24.86 20.34 -13.65
N SER A 201 -25.65 20.31 -12.56
CA SER A 201 -27.13 20.38 -12.64
C SER A 201 -27.72 21.49 -11.77
N GLY A 202 -27.31 22.74 -11.98
CA GLY A 202 -27.85 23.85 -11.19
C GLY A 202 -27.51 25.24 -11.68
N THR A 203 -27.90 25.60 -12.91
CA THR A 203 -28.15 27.01 -13.26
C THR A 203 -29.49 27.12 -13.98
N ASN A 204 -30.54 27.39 -13.20
CA ASN A 204 -31.78 27.94 -13.74
C ASN A 204 -31.45 29.30 -14.34
N GLY A 205 -31.58 29.44 -15.65
CA GLY A 205 -31.58 30.75 -16.30
C GLY A 205 -32.75 31.59 -15.80
N PRO A 206 -32.62 32.93 -15.70
CA PRO A 206 -33.72 33.78 -15.25
C PRO A 206 -34.89 33.64 -16.22
N ARG A 207 -36.09 33.39 -15.69
CA ARG A 207 -37.34 33.55 -16.45
C ARG A 207 -37.43 35.01 -16.87
N ARG A 208 -37.47 35.28 -18.18
CA ARG A 208 -37.98 36.53 -18.72
C ARG A 208 -39.41 36.70 -18.22
N SER A 209 -39.62 37.71 -17.37
CA SER A 209 -40.92 38.32 -17.12
C SER A 209 -41.15 39.30 -18.27
N ASP A 210 -41.98 38.89 -19.22
CA ASP A 210 -42.56 39.81 -20.20
C ASP A 210 -43.75 40.48 -19.50
N ASP A 211 -43.48 41.61 -18.83
CA ASP A 211 -44.49 42.58 -18.40
C ASP A 211 -44.23 43.85 -19.22
N ASP A 212 -44.88 43.96 -20.37
CA ASP A 212 -44.89 45.17 -21.20
C ASP A 212 -45.85 46.20 -20.59
N ASP A 213 -45.26 47.16 -19.87
CA ASP A 213 -45.39 48.61 -20.06
C ASP A 213 -46.70 49.15 -20.69
N ASP A 214 -47.76 49.30 -19.87
CA ASP A 214 -48.87 50.23 -20.14
C ASP A 214 -48.66 51.51 -19.31
N GLY A 215 -48.05 52.51 -19.94
CA GLY A 215 -47.77 53.79 -19.31
C GLY A 215 -47.79 54.92 -20.33
N ASP A 216 -48.97 55.31 -20.82
CA ASP A 216 -49.15 56.59 -21.52
C ASP A 216 -50.19 57.47 -20.81
N VAL A 217 -49.79 58.73 -20.64
CA VAL A 217 -50.28 59.69 -19.65
C VAL A 217 -51.18 60.75 -20.30
N ALA A 218 -52.20 61.17 -19.53
CA ALA A 218 -52.91 62.46 -19.55
C ALA A 218 -54.05 62.74 -20.57
N THR A 219 -55.23 62.92 -19.97
CA THR A 219 -56.47 63.60 -20.43
C THR A 219 -56.26 65.11 -20.69
N PRO A 220 -57.13 65.83 -21.46
CA PRO A 220 -58.34 66.43 -20.87
C PRO A 220 -59.58 66.63 -21.79
N HIS A 221 -60.75 66.59 -21.13
CA HIS A 221 -61.99 67.38 -21.33
C HIS A 221 -62.56 67.77 -22.72
N GLY A 222 -63.86 67.45 -22.93
CA GLY A 222 -64.80 68.33 -23.63
C GLY A 222 -65.90 67.66 -24.49
N LYS A 223 -67.11 67.49 -23.95
CA LYS A 223 -68.38 67.47 -24.74
C LYS A 223 -68.80 68.94 -25.00
N PRO A 224 -69.67 69.31 -25.98
CA PRO A 224 -70.77 68.51 -26.53
C PRO A 224 -70.95 68.56 -28.07
N GLU A 225 -71.59 67.51 -28.60
CA GLU A 225 -72.11 67.45 -29.96
C GLU A 225 -73.50 68.10 -30.03
N ARG A 226 -73.72 68.89 -31.08
CA ARG A 226 -74.94 69.66 -31.36
C ARG A 226 -76.07 68.72 -31.82
N ALA A 227 -77.23 68.82 -31.19
CA ALA A 227 -78.51 68.44 -31.80
C ALA A 227 -79.08 69.67 -32.53
N ALA A 228 -79.34 69.50 -33.83
CA ALA A 228 -80.27 70.33 -34.57
C ALA A 228 -81.49 69.46 -34.90
N ALA A 229 -82.54 69.61 -34.10
CA ALA A 229 -83.96 69.50 -34.42
C ALA A 229 -84.75 69.75 -33.12
#